data_AF-A0A961K9T3-F1
#
_entry.id   AF-A0A961K9T3-F1
#
_cell.length_a   1.000
_cell.length_b   1.000
_cell.length_c   1.000
_cell.angle_alpha   90.00
_cell.angle_beta   90.00
_cell.angle_gamma   90.00
#
_symmetry.space_group_name_H-M   'P 1'
#
loop_
_entity.id
_entity.type
_entity.pdbx_description
1 polymer ?
#
loop_
_entity_poly.entity_id
_entity_poly.type
_entity_poly.pdbx_seq_one_letter_code
_entity_poly.pdbx_strand_id
1 'polypeptide(L)'
;SYAMPAFRVAAPKGTKVVAGFAAFKHHLGYYPFSGTVVPAFAERLGDEGFKTSKSGVLFTPDHPLPDWALDAMIAARLAEIA
;
A
#
# COMPACT_ATOMS: atom_id res chain seq x y z
N SER A 1 -3.46 -16.75 1.74
CA SER A 1 -2.27 -16.10 1.14
C SER A 1 -2.55 -15.93 -0.33
N TYR A 2 -2.55 -14.70 -0.86
CA TYR A 2 -2.89 -14.41 -2.26
C TYR A 2 -1.70 -14.62 -3.23
N ALA A 3 -0.76 -15.52 -2.89
CA ALA A 3 0.49 -15.71 -3.61
C ALA A 3 1.28 -14.40 -3.86
N MET A 4 1.15 -13.44 -2.96
CA MET A 4 1.73 -12.10 -3.05
C MET A 4 2.79 -11.92 -1.96
N PRO A 5 4.02 -11.50 -2.30
CA PRO A 5 5.03 -11.10 -1.32
C PRO A 5 4.52 -9.99 -0.39
N ALA A 6 4.80 -10.12 0.91
CA ALA A 6 4.35 -9.14 1.90
C ALA A 6 5.31 -9.03 3.09
N PHE A 7 5.41 -7.82 3.62
CA PHE A 7 6.19 -7.45 4.80
C PHE A 7 5.32 -7.57 6.06
N ARG A 8 5.89 -8.21 7.09
CA ARG A 8 5.28 -8.36 8.41
C ARG A 8 6.14 -7.70 9.47
N VAL A 9 5.48 -7.18 10.50
CA VAL A 9 6.12 -6.65 11.70
C VAL A 9 5.59 -7.37 12.94
N ALA A 10 6.39 -7.38 14.00
CA ALA A 10 5.93 -7.80 15.32
C ALA A 10 4.86 -6.81 15.81
N ALA A 11 3.84 -7.35 16.48
CA ALA A 11 2.75 -6.57 17.09
C ALA A 11 2.42 -7.18 18.46
N PRO A 12 1.65 -6.48 19.34
CA PRO A 12 1.31 -7.00 20.67
C PRO A 12 0.68 -8.41 20.65
N LYS A 13 -0.01 -8.76 19.55
CA LYS A 13 -0.56 -10.10 19.30
C LYS A 13 0.01 -10.67 18.00
N GLY A 14 1.18 -11.29 18.10
CA GLY A 14 1.81 -12.03 17.00
C GLY A 14 2.46 -11.12 15.96
N THR A 15 2.13 -11.33 14.68
CA THR A 15 2.63 -10.49 13.59
C THR A 15 1.48 -9.89 12.79
N LYS A 16 1.72 -8.73 12.21
CA LYS A 16 0.76 -8.01 11.35
C LYS A 16 1.42 -7.71 10.02
N VAL A 17 0.63 -7.79 8.95
CA VAL A 17 1.06 -7.42 7.60
C VAL A 17 0.93 -5.91 7.44
N VAL A 18 2.00 -5.27 6.97
CA VAL A 18 2.10 -3.81 6.80
C VAL A 18 1.99 -3.42 5.34
N ALA A 19 2.62 -4.20 4.46
CA ALA A 19 2.67 -3.90 3.05
C ALA A 19 2.76 -5.20 2.25
N GLY A 20 2.09 -5.24 1.11
CA GLY A 20 2.28 -6.24 0.08
C GLY A 20 2.44 -5.58 -1.27
N PHE A 21 3.11 -6.28 -2.17
CA PHE A 21 3.29 -5.83 -3.54
C PHE A 21 3.08 -7.00 -4.50
N ALA A 22 2.41 -6.73 -5.61
CA ALA A 22 2.22 -7.70 -6.68
C ALA A 22 2.46 -7.07 -8.05
N ALA A 23 2.96 -7.88 -8.97
CA ALA A 23 3.04 -7.55 -10.38
C ALA A 23 1.90 -8.26 -11.13
N PHE A 24 1.23 -7.52 -12.00
CA PHE A 24 0.19 -7.99 -12.90
C PHE A 24 0.58 -7.68 -14.34
N LYS A 25 -0.20 -8.18 -15.31
CA LYS A 25 0.08 -8.05 -16.74
C LYS A 25 0.33 -6.60 -17.20
N HIS A 26 -0.33 -5.61 -16.59
CA HIS A 26 -0.31 -4.22 -17.05
C HIS A 26 0.05 -3.20 -15.96
N HIS A 27 0.27 -3.63 -14.72
CA HIS A 27 0.52 -2.74 -13.60
C HIS A 27 1.18 -3.47 -12.44
N LEU A 28 1.73 -2.68 -11.52
CA LEU A 28 2.15 -3.08 -10.19
C LEU A 28 1.10 -2.59 -9.19
N GLY A 29 0.98 -3.28 -8.06
CA GLY A 29 0.05 -2.92 -6.99
C GLY A 29 0.76 -2.86 -5.64
N TYR A 30 0.49 -1.80 -4.87
CA TYR A 30 0.86 -1.68 -3.45
C TYR A 30 -0.39 -1.86 -2.58
N TYR A 31 -0.28 -2.66 -1.52
CA TYR A 31 -1.40 -3.05 -0.67
C TYR A 31 -1.05 -2.93 0.83
N PRO A 32 -1.61 -1.94 1.56
CA PRO A 32 -1.34 -1.78 3.00
C PRO A 32 -2.14 -2.73 3.91
N PHE A 33 -2.98 -3.60 3.35
CA PHE A 33 -3.87 -4.51 4.10
C PHE A 33 -4.75 -3.79 5.14
N SER A 34 -5.19 -2.60 4.77
CA SER A 34 -6.11 -1.76 5.55
C SER A 34 -7.11 -1.09 4.61
N GLY A 35 -8.37 -1.04 5.04
CA GLY A 35 -9.46 -0.40 4.30
C GLY A 35 -9.49 1.13 4.45
N THR A 36 -8.63 1.69 5.32
CA THR A 36 -8.60 3.11 5.69
C THR A 36 -7.34 3.83 5.24
N VAL A 37 -6.21 3.12 5.09
CA VAL A 37 -4.92 3.72 4.69
C VAL A 37 -5.00 4.37 3.31
N VAL A 38 -5.35 3.65 2.25
CA VAL A 38 -5.37 4.22 0.88
C VAL A 38 -6.38 5.37 0.74
N PRO A 39 -7.63 5.25 1.26
CA PRO A 39 -8.58 6.35 1.21
C PRO A 39 -8.07 7.67 1.82
N ALA A 40 -7.21 7.63 2.84
CA ALA A 40 -6.65 8.84 3.46
C ALA A 40 -5.71 9.63 2.54
N PHE A 41 -5.20 9.01 1.47
CA PHE A 41 -4.28 9.64 0.51
C PHE A 41 -4.82 9.67 -0.92
N ALA A 42 -6.06 9.21 -1.13
CA ALA A 42 -6.61 8.96 -2.47
C ALA A 42 -6.74 10.23 -3.32
N GLU A 43 -7.07 11.37 -2.71
CA GLU A 43 -7.16 12.67 -3.41
C GLU A 43 -5.80 13.06 -4.00
N ARG A 44 -4.77 13.17 -3.15
CA ARG A 44 -3.41 13.52 -3.59
C ARG A 44 -2.82 12.52 -4.58
N LEU A 45 -3.04 11.21 -4.35
CA LEU A 45 -2.64 10.18 -5.30
C LEU A 45 -3.36 10.32 -6.64
N GLY A 46 -4.63 10.71 -6.64
CA GLY A 46 -5.41 10.99 -7.83
C GLY A 46 -4.88 12.20 -8.60
N ASP A 47 -4.52 13.29 -7.91
CA ASP A 47 -3.91 14.48 -8.51
C ASP A 47 -2.57 14.17 -9.19
N GLU A 48 -1.81 13.22 -8.63
CA GLU A 48 -0.57 12.71 -9.22
C GLU A 48 -0.81 11.60 -10.27
N GLY A 49 -2.07 11.28 -10.60
CA GLY A 49 -2.42 10.37 -11.70
C GLY A 49 -2.46 8.88 -11.36
N PHE A 50 -2.44 8.52 -10.07
CA PHE A 50 -2.53 7.12 -9.64
C PHE A 50 -3.98 6.62 -9.55
N LYS A 51 -4.18 5.36 -9.93
CA LYS A 51 -5.46 4.67 -9.72
C LYS A 51 -5.46 4.01 -8.34
N THR A 52 -6.41 4.40 -7.51
CA THR A 52 -6.57 3.85 -6.16
C THR A 52 -7.85 3.04 -6.03
N SER A 53 -7.82 2.03 -5.16
CA SER A 53 -9.00 1.39 -4.60
C SER A 53 -8.93 1.47 -3.07
N LYS A 54 -9.97 1.00 -2.37
CA LYS A 54 -9.94 0.93 -0.90
C LYS A 54 -8.77 0.08 -0.36
N SER A 55 -8.27 -0.88 -1.13
CA SER A 55 -7.28 -1.86 -0.68
C SER A 55 -5.86 -1.64 -1.22
N GLY A 56 -5.67 -0.75 -2.20
CA GLY A 56 -4.36 -0.60 -2.82
C GLY A 56 -4.26 0.49 -3.88
N VAL A 57 -3.03 0.77 -4.29
CA VAL A 57 -2.67 1.76 -5.31
C VAL A 57 -2.00 1.04 -6.49
N LEU A 58 -2.40 1.38 -7.71
CA LEU A 58 -1.84 0.83 -8.94
C LEU A 58 -0.86 1.83 -9.57
N PHE A 59 0.27 1.31 -10.03
CA PHE A 59 1.35 2.09 -10.64
C PHE A 59 2.08 1.27 -11.72
N THR A 60 3.04 1.86 -12.43
CA THR A 60 3.85 1.16 -13.46
C THR A 60 5.34 1.40 -13.20
N PRO A 61 6.25 0.64 -13.82
CA PRO A 61 7.68 0.94 -13.74
C PRO A 61 8.04 2.34 -14.28
N ASP A 62 7.35 2.79 -15.34
CA ASP A 62 7.57 4.11 -15.95
C ASP A 62 6.96 5.25 -15.12
N HIS A 63 5.98 4.93 -14.27
CA HIS A 63 5.35 5.87 -13.34
C HIS A 63 5.28 5.22 -11.95
N PRO A 64 6.43 5.16 -11.24
CA PRO A 64 6.52 4.49 -9.96
C PRO A 64 5.76 5.25 -8.87
N LEU A 65 5.38 4.55 -7.80
CA LEU A 65 4.91 5.23 -6.60
C LEU A 65 6.02 6.13 -6.06
N PRO A 66 5.74 7.42 -5.78
CA PRO A 66 6.73 8.31 -5.21
C PRO A 66 6.98 7.95 -3.74
N ASP A 67 8.23 8.14 -3.29
CA ASP A 67 8.66 7.77 -1.94
C ASP A 67 7.75 8.35 -0.84
N TRP A 68 7.30 9.60 -1.02
CA TRP A 68 6.39 10.25 -0.07
C TRP A 68 5.10 9.44 0.15
N ALA A 69 4.56 8.84 -0.91
CA ALA A 69 3.31 8.09 -0.85
C ALA A 69 3.53 6.74 -0.16
N LEU A 70 4.63 6.08 -0.48
CA LEU A 70 5.01 4.80 0.11
C LEU A 70 5.26 4.98 1.62
N ASP A 71 6.09 5.95 2.00
CA ASP A 71 6.43 6.25 3.39
C ASP A 71 5.19 6.63 4.20
N ALA A 72 4.33 7.51 3.66
CA ALA A 72 3.12 7.95 4.34
C ALA A 72 2.14 6.79 4.57
N MET A 73 1.94 5.92 3.57
CA MET A 73 1.04 4.76 3.71
C MET A 73 1.61 3.70 4.66
N ILE A 74 2.92 3.46 4.64
CA ILE A 74 3.58 2.54 5.60
C ILE A 74 3.46 3.08 7.02
N ALA A 75 3.77 4.37 7.24
CA ALA A 75 3.68 5.00 8.55
C ALA A 75 2.25 4.97 9.10
N ALA A 76 1.25 5.32 8.26
CA ALA A 76 -0.16 5.23 8.64
C ALA A 76 -0.54 3.80 9.02
N ARG A 77 -0.09 2.80 8.25
CA ARG A 77 -0.39 1.40 8.55
C ARG A 77 0.28 0.92 9.84
N LEU A 78 1.52 1.32 10.09
CA LEU A 78 2.23 0.99 11.33
C LEU A 78 1.51 1.59 12.55
N ALA A 79 1.03 2.83 12.45
CA ALA A 79 0.26 3.47 13.51
C ALA A 79 -1.08 2.76 13.80
N GLU A 80 -1.77 2.25 12.77
CA GLU A 80 -3.02 1.50 12.94
C GLU A 80 -2.87 0.15 13.67
N ILE A 81 -1.68 -0.46 13.64
CA ILE A 81 -1.45 -1.82 14.13
C ILE A 81 -0.50 -1.90 15.34
N ALA A 82 0.00 -0.76 15.79
CA ALA A 82 0.82 -0.61 16.99
C ALA A 82 0.03 -1.01 18.25
#